data_AF-A0A6L7WZ28-F1
#
_entry.id   AF-A0A6L7WZ28-F1
#
_cell.length_a   1.000
_cell.length_b   1.000
_cell.length_c   1.000
_cell.angle_alpha   90.00
_cell.angle_beta   90.00
_cell.angle_gamma   90.00
#
_symmetry.space_group_name_H-M   'P 1'
#
loop_
_entity.id
_entity.type
_entity.pdbx_description
1 polymer ?
#
loop_
_entity_poly.entity_id
_entity_poly.type
_entity_poly.pdbx_seq_one_letter_code
_entity_poly.pdbx_strand_id
1 'polypeptide(L)'
;MRLNKVVAMALRILALALVVGIVPLAGACGEAQGGSGVTDPEVSGARLAAFARPTPDAAAGQPAPEIHGTSFDGTAVSITNDGRTKALVFLAHW
;
A
#
# COMPACT_ATOMS: atom_id res chain seq x y z
N MET A 1 0.81 43.69 -42.55
CA MET A 1 0.34 43.82 -41.15
C MET A 1 -0.51 42.64 -40.61
N ARG A 2 -0.98 41.70 -41.46
CA ARG A 2 -1.80 40.55 -41.00
C ARG A 2 -0.96 39.36 -40.50
N LEU A 3 0.24 39.17 -41.03
CA LEU A 3 1.12 38.05 -40.68
C LEU A 3 1.62 38.10 -39.22
N ASN A 4 2.06 39.27 -38.75
CA ASN A 4 2.51 39.46 -37.37
C ASN A 4 1.39 39.23 -36.33
N LYS A 5 0.13 39.47 -36.72
CA LYS A 5 -1.03 39.24 -35.84
C LYS A 5 -1.34 37.74 -35.68
N VAL A 6 -1.16 36.95 -36.74
CA VAL A 6 -1.35 35.49 -36.72
C VAL A 6 -0.26 34.81 -35.89
N VAL A 7 1.00 35.22 -36.05
CA VAL A 7 2.14 34.70 -35.26
C VAL A 7 1.96 35.01 -33.77
N ALA A 8 1.57 36.25 -33.43
CA ALA A 8 1.31 36.63 -32.04
C ALA A 8 0.13 35.86 -31.41
N MET A 9 -0.90 35.53 -32.19
CA MET A 9 -2.04 34.74 -31.72
C MET A 9 -1.66 33.28 -31.48
N ALA A 10 -0.88 32.68 -32.37
CA ALA A 10 -0.37 31.31 -32.22
C ALA A 10 0.51 31.15 -30.97
N LEU A 11 1.39 32.13 -30.69
CA LEU A 11 2.23 32.13 -29.49
C LEU A 11 1.41 32.19 -28.18
N ARG A 12 0.33 32.97 -28.17
CA ARG A 12 -0.54 33.10 -26.98
C ARG A 12 -1.31 31.81 -26.70
N ILE A 13 -1.81 31.15 -27.75
CA ILE A 13 -2.51 29.86 -27.62
C ILE A 13 -1.55 28.80 -27.10
N LEU A 14 -0.32 28.75 -27.63
CA LEU A 14 0.70 27.81 -27.19
C LEU A 14 1.10 28.02 -25.72
N ALA A 15 1.28 29.28 -25.31
CA ALA A 15 1.59 29.63 -23.92
C ALA A 15 0.45 29.23 -22.96
N LEU A 16 -0.81 29.44 -23.36
CA LEU A 16 -1.97 29.07 -22.55
C LEU A 16 -2.11 27.55 -22.42
N ALA A 17 -1.88 26.80 -23.49
CA ALA A 17 -1.90 25.34 -23.47
C ALA A 17 -0.82 24.75 -22.56
N LEU A 18 0.37 25.38 -22.51
CA LEU A 18 1.47 24.96 -21.65
C LEU A 18 1.13 25.17 -20.16
N VAL A 19 0.50 26.29 -19.80
CA VAL A 19 0.13 26.58 -18.40
C VAL A 19 -0.96 25.63 -17.91
N VAL A 20 -1.98 25.34 -18.72
CA VAL A 20 -3.06 24.42 -18.35
C VAL A 20 -2.56 22.98 -18.21
N GLY A 21 -1.55 22.58 -18.99
CA GLY A 21 -0.96 21.23 -18.92
C GLY A 21 -0.14 20.94 -17.65
N ILE A 22 0.34 21.95 -16.92
CA ILE A 22 1.23 21.75 -15.75
C ILE A 22 0.45 21.63 -14.43
N VAL A 23 -0.84 21.97 -14.41
CA VAL A 23 -1.65 22.04 -13.19
C VAL A 23 -1.96 20.69 -12.49
N PRO A 24 -1.95 19.49 -13.11
CA PRO A 24 -2.37 18.30 -12.38
C PRO A 24 -1.30 17.70 -11.44
N LEU A 25 -0.07 18.25 -11.37
CA LEU A 25 0.98 17.67 -10.51
C LEU A 25 0.93 18.10 -9.03
N ALA A 26 0.11 19.09 -8.66
CA ALA A 26 0.02 19.58 -7.28
C ALA A 26 -0.99 18.82 -6.39
N GLY A 27 -1.73 17.85 -6.95
CA GLY A 27 -2.78 17.10 -6.23
C GLY A 27 -2.37 15.72 -5.72
N ALA A 28 -1.10 15.29 -5.88
CA ALA A 28 -0.66 13.93 -5.59
C ALA A 28 -0.25 13.69 -4.11
N CYS A 29 -0.73 14.53 -3.18
CA CYS A 29 -0.69 14.19 -1.76
C CYS A 29 -1.98 13.43 -1.44
N GLY A 30 -1.97 12.11 -1.65
CA GLY A 30 -3.10 11.27 -1.27
C GLY A 30 -3.34 11.37 0.24
N GLU A 31 -4.52 11.83 0.64
CA GLU A 31 -5.02 11.61 2.00
C GLU A 31 -5.14 10.10 2.19
N ALA A 32 -4.44 9.56 3.20
CA ALA A 32 -4.70 8.22 3.68
C ALA A 32 -6.15 8.22 4.17
N GLN A 33 -7.04 7.60 3.39
CA GLN A 33 -8.42 7.37 3.79
C GLN A 33 -8.35 6.46 5.01
N GLY A 34 -8.51 7.05 6.20
CA GLY A 34 -8.59 6.34 7.47
C GLY A 34 -9.84 5.48 7.49
N GLY A 35 -9.77 4.32 6.84
CA GLY A 35 -10.70 3.23 7.07
C GLY A 35 -10.49 2.71 8.49
N SER A 36 -11.56 2.21 9.11
CA SER A 36 -11.45 1.47 10.37
C SER A 36 -10.44 0.33 10.13
N GLY A 37 -9.24 0.45 10.73
CA GLY A 37 -8.06 -0.37 10.44
C GLY A 37 -8.14 -1.78 11.00
N VAL A 38 -9.31 -2.42 10.90
CA VAL A 38 -9.55 -3.79 11.32
C VAL A 38 -10.02 -4.55 10.09
N THR A 39 -9.12 -5.35 9.54
CA THR A 39 -9.43 -6.33 8.50
C THR A 39 -9.27 -7.73 9.12
N ASP A 40 -10.21 -8.63 8.82
CA ASP A 40 -10.10 -10.03 9.23
C ASP A 40 -9.18 -10.74 8.23
N PRO A 41 -7.97 -11.18 8.62
CA PRO A 41 -7.10 -11.91 7.72
C PRO A 41 -7.62 -13.33 7.51
N GLU A 42 -7.48 -13.83 6.29
CA GLU A 42 -7.67 -15.24 5.98
C GLU A 42 -6.42 -16.01 6.41
N VAL A 43 -6.61 -17.08 7.19
CA VAL A 43 -5.53 -17.94 7.67
C VAL A 43 -5.77 -19.35 7.15
N SER A 44 -4.78 -19.92 6.46
CA SER A 44 -4.84 -21.27 5.89
C SER A 44 -3.67 -22.14 6.35
N GLY A 45 -3.86 -23.46 6.33
CA GLY A 45 -2.87 -24.43 6.81
C GLY A 45 -3.16 -24.96 8.21
N ALA A 46 -2.20 -25.72 8.75
CA ALA A 46 -2.34 -26.37 10.04
C ALA A 46 -2.23 -25.36 11.19
N ARG A 47 -3.17 -25.42 12.15
CA ARG A 47 -3.08 -24.60 13.36
C ARG A 47 -1.86 -25.01 14.18
N LEU A 48 -1.08 -24.03 14.64
CA LEU A 48 0.05 -24.24 15.54
C LEU A 48 -0.41 -24.74 16.90
N ALA A 49 0.45 -25.51 17.57
CA ALA A 49 0.24 -25.90 18.96
C ALA A 49 0.02 -24.64 19.83
N ALA A 50 -0.93 -24.70 20.75
CA ALA A 50 -1.17 -23.59 21.66
C ALA A 50 0.08 -23.36 22.52
N PHE A 51 0.50 -22.10 22.61
CA PHE A 51 1.64 -21.75 23.44
C PHE A 51 1.29 -21.95 24.92
N ALA A 52 2.09 -22.75 25.62
CA ALA A 52 1.97 -22.99 27.05
C ALA A 52 3.29 -22.60 27.74
N ARG A 53 3.22 -21.66 28.70
CA ARG A 53 4.35 -21.35 29.59
C ARG A 53 4.37 -22.30 30.78
N PRO A 54 5.55 -22.61 31.36
CA PRO A 54 6.90 -22.11 31.04
C PRO A 54 7.74 -23.05 30.15
N THR A 55 7.12 -23.93 29.37
CA THR A 55 7.84 -24.91 28.54
C THR A 55 8.41 -24.33 27.25
N PRO A 56 9.42 -24.99 26.63
CA PRO A 56 9.80 -24.72 25.24
C PRO A 56 8.57 -24.71 24.34
N ASP A 57 8.54 -23.79 23.38
CA ASP A 57 7.41 -23.66 22.48
C ASP A 57 7.27 -24.91 21.59
N ALA A 58 6.18 -25.65 21.76
CA ALA A 58 5.89 -26.85 20.99
C ALA A 58 5.64 -26.58 19.49
N ALA A 59 5.35 -25.32 19.12
CA ALA A 59 5.21 -24.90 17.74
C ALA A 59 6.56 -24.62 17.05
N ALA A 60 7.68 -24.54 17.80
CA ALA A 60 8.99 -24.27 17.21
C ALA A 60 9.40 -25.37 16.22
N GLY A 61 9.78 -24.95 15.01
CA GLY A 61 10.16 -25.86 13.91
C GLY A 61 8.97 -26.43 13.12
N GLN A 62 7.73 -26.13 13.50
CA GLN A 62 6.56 -26.46 12.68
C GLN A 62 6.42 -25.46 11.51
N PRO A 63 5.86 -25.89 10.38
CA PRO A 63 5.48 -24.97 9.31
C PRO A 63 4.49 -23.91 9.80
N ALA A 64 4.73 -22.65 9.46
CA ALA A 64 3.79 -21.58 9.78
C ALA A 64 2.55 -21.65 8.86
N PRO A 65 1.36 -21.30 9.39
CA PRO A 65 0.18 -21.05 8.55
C PRO A 65 0.44 -19.93 7.55
N GLU A 66 -0.30 -19.93 6.45
CA GLU A 66 -0.29 -18.83 5.50
C GLU A 66 -1.37 -17.82 5.86
N ILE A 67 -1.06 -16.54 5.65
CA ILE A 67 -1.93 -15.42 6.04
C ILE A 67 -2.10 -14.50 4.84
N HIS A 68 -3.35 -14.19 4.51
CA HIS A 68 -3.72 -13.23 3.47
C HIS A 68 -4.60 -12.14 4.06
N GLY A 69 -4.35 -10.88 3.72
CA GLY A 69 -5.14 -9.77 4.22
C GLY A 69 -4.79 -8.46 3.54
N THR A 70 -5.16 -7.37 4.20
CA THR A 70 -5.01 -6.01 3.68
C THR A 70 -4.40 -5.12 4.75
N SER A 71 -3.37 -4.34 4.40
CA SER A 71 -2.77 -3.34 5.29
C SER A 71 -3.66 -2.12 5.49
N PHE A 72 -3.25 -1.24 6.40
CA PHE A 72 -4.01 -0.02 6.77
C PHE A 72 -4.29 0.93 5.61
N ASP A 73 -3.46 0.92 4.57
CA ASP A 73 -3.61 1.74 3.36
C ASP A 73 -4.40 1.02 2.25
N GLY A 74 -4.96 -0.16 2.50
CA GLY A 74 -5.69 -0.94 1.51
C GLY A 74 -4.82 -1.84 0.63
N THR A 75 -3.50 -1.85 0.81
CA THR A 75 -2.61 -2.73 0.04
C THR A 75 -2.78 -4.20 0.44
N ALA A 76 -2.85 -5.10 -0.54
CA ALA A 76 -2.89 -6.53 -0.26
C ALA A 76 -1.55 -7.02 0.33
N VAL A 77 -1.63 -7.81 1.40
CA VAL A 77 -0.48 -8.39 2.09
C VAL A 77 -0.63 -9.91 2.18
N SER A 78 0.45 -10.63 1.90
CA SER A 78 0.51 -12.07 2.07
C SER A 78 1.77 -12.50 2.83
N ILE A 79 1.60 -13.45 3.74
CA ILE A 79 2.65 -14.13 4.48
C ILE A 79 2.54 -15.62 4.12
N THR A 80 3.43 -16.08 3.25
CA THR A 80 3.43 -17.45 2.72
C THR A 80 4.77 -18.14 2.97
N ASN A 81 4.81 -19.46 2.74
CA ASN A 81 6.04 -20.27 2.84
C ASN A 81 6.92 -20.12 1.59
N ASP A 82 7.33 -18.89 1.28
CA ASP A 82 8.09 -18.51 0.06
C ASP A 82 9.62 -18.67 0.19
N GLY A 83 10.10 -19.29 1.27
CA GLY A 83 11.53 -19.47 1.55
C GLY A 83 12.26 -18.21 2.02
N ARG A 84 11.58 -17.07 2.17
CA ARG A 84 12.16 -15.86 2.75
C ARG A 84 11.96 -15.87 4.27
N THR A 85 13.01 -15.55 5.01
CA THR A 85 12.90 -15.36 6.47
C THR A 85 11.99 -14.17 6.77
N LYS A 86 11.03 -14.36 7.67
CA LYS A 86 10.07 -13.34 8.13
C LYS A 86 10.02 -13.35 9.65
N ALA A 87 9.81 -12.18 10.24
CA ALA A 87 9.49 -12.05 11.66
C ALA A 87 8.08 -11.47 11.78
N LEU A 88 7.23 -12.13 12.58
CA LEU A 88 5.88 -11.66 12.87
C LEU A 88 5.87 -11.09 14.28
N VAL A 89 5.42 -9.85 14.43
CA VAL A 89 5.35 -9.15 15.72
C VAL A 89 3.92 -8.69 15.93
N PHE A 90 3.32 -9.13 17.04
CA PHE A 90 2.00 -8.67 17.46
C PHE A 90 2.18 -7.43 18.34
N LEU A 91 1.70 -6.29 17.84
CA LEU A 91 1.76 -5.01 18.54
C LEU A 91 0.35 -4.62 18.97
N ALA A 92 0.20 -4.32 20.26
CA ALA A 92 -0.99 -3.62 20.72
C ALA A 92 -0.81 -2.13 20.41
N HIS A 93 -1.63 -1.59 19.52
CA HIS A 93 -1.81 -0.14 19.44
C HIS A 93 -2.99 0.20 20.34
N TRP A 94 -2.74 1.04 21.34
CA TRP A 94 -3.74 1.55 22.27
C TRP A 94 -3.96 3.02 21.95
#